data_AF-A0A2K5B187-F1
#
_entry.id   AF-A0A2K5B187-F1
#
_cell.length_a   1.000
_cell.length_b   1.000
_cell.length_c   1.000
_cell.angle_alpha   90.00
_cell.angle_beta   90.00
_cell.angle_gamma   90.00
#
_symmetry.space_group_name_H-M   'P 1'
#
loop_
_entity.id
_entity.type
_entity.pdbx_description
1 polymer ?
#
loop_
_entity_poly.entity_id
_entity_poly.type
_entity_poly.pdbx_seq_one_letter_code
_entity_poly.pdbx_strand_id
1 'polypeptide(L)'
;MVLKFLDRLEDPNNPLLGPTVLALRYGGLWQKDRVKHFLYNLVHFIAFLFVVSQYVELWIIRKNLEMAMRNLSFTMLSTVCVVKACNLMLWQNSWKELIDYVSELERSQLSKNDAVVNKIISDYVKYARRVTYLYWALVTATVVTVILAPLFIYLSSPNYQESIKNGSAPYPEIMSSWTPFDRSRGLGFCGATLYQMLACFYGGTVVANFDSTAVVIMTFFTGQLKVLSVNCERLFGDGNELVDYDEAVKRIKECHLHHYYMVKFSSVLNSLLSPVLFLYVIICSLMI
;
A
#
# COMPACT_ATOMS: atom_id res chain seq x y z
N MET A 1 -18.09 -1.00 -17.77
CA MET A 1 -16.66 -1.17 -18.11
C MET A 1 -15.80 -1.32 -16.87
N VAL A 2 -15.96 -0.46 -15.85
CA VAL A 2 -15.23 -0.52 -14.56
C VAL A 2 -15.45 -1.83 -13.80
N LEU A 3 -16.70 -2.31 -13.66
CA LEU A 3 -16.99 -3.58 -12.95
C LEU A 3 -16.28 -4.80 -13.59
N LYS A 4 -16.31 -4.91 -14.93
CA LYS A 4 -15.59 -5.97 -15.67
C LYS A 4 -14.06 -5.89 -15.52
N PHE A 5 -13.52 -4.71 -15.21
CA PHE A 5 -12.08 -4.54 -14.92
C PHE A 5 -11.76 -4.99 -13.49
N LEU A 6 -12.64 -4.70 -12.52
CA LEU A 6 -12.49 -5.16 -11.14
C LEU A 6 -12.58 -6.69 -11.03
N ASP A 7 -13.43 -7.34 -11.84
CA ASP A 7 -13.51 -8.81 -11.88
C ASP A 7 -12.20 -9.47 -12.36
N ARG A 8 -11.39 -8.77 -13.17
CA ARG A 8 -10.06 -9.25 -13.60
C ARG A 8 -9.00 -9.14 -12.52
N LEU A 9 -9.29 -8.40 -11.44
CA LEU A 9 -8.40 -8.28 -10.29
C LEU A 9 -8.57 -9.47 -9.32
N GLU A 10 -9.58 -10.30 -9.53
CA GLU A 10 -9.81 -11.48 -8.69
C GLU A 10 -8.86 -12.62 -9.11
N ASP A 11 -8.26 -13.28 -8.12
CA ASP A 11 -7.49 -14.49 -8.31
C ASP A 11 -8.23 -15.62 -7.58
N PRO A 12 -8.69 -16.68 -8.27
CA PRO A 12 -9.35 -17.81 -7.61
C PRO A 12 -8.42 -18.52 -6.62
N ASN A 13 -7.11 -18.36 -6.75
CA ASN A 13 -6.14 -18.84 -5.77
C ASN A 13 -6.04 -17.91 -4.55
N ASN A 14 -6.47 -16.67 -4.60
CA ASN A 14 -6.37 -15.74 -3.47
C ASN A 14 -7.74 -15.08 -3.22
N PRO A 15 -8.67 -15.78 -2.51
CA PRO A 15 -10.06 -15.33 -2.38
C PRO A 15 -10.20 -13.91 -1.82
N LEU A 16 -9.44 -13.60 -0.77
CA LEU A 16 -9.36 -12.26 -0.18
C LEU A 16 -8.33 -11.36 -0.86
N LEU A 17 -7.12 -11.88 -1.09
CA LEU A 17 -5.94 -11.10 -1.48
C LEU A 17 -5.77 -10.93 -2.99
N GLY A 18 -6.68 -11.43 -3.82
CA GLY A 18 -6.57 -11.36 -5.29
C GLY A 18 -6.21 -9.98 -5.81
N PRO A 19 -7.00 -8.92 -5.51
CA PRO A 19 -6.72 -7.58 -6.00
C PRO A 19 -5.39 -7.03 -5.52
N THR A 20 -5.03 -7.22 -4.24
CA THR A 20 -3.80 -6.68 -3.66
C THR A 20 -2.56 -7.42 -4.14
N VAL A 21 -2.59 -8.75 -4.25
CA VAL A 21 -1.48 -9.56 -4.80
C VAL A 21 -1.24 -9.21 -6.27
N LEU A 22 -2.32 -9.03 -7.03
CA LEU A 22 -2.20 -8.63 -8.43
C LEU A 22 -1.60 -7.22 -8.56
N ALA A 23 -2.04 -6.28 -7.71
CA ALA A 23 -1.52 -4.93 -7.72
C ALA A 23 -0.05 -4.86 -7.24
N LEU A 24 0.35 -5.68 -6.27
CA LEU A 24 1.75 -5.85 -5.87
C LEU A 24 2.62 -6.39 -7.02
N ARG A 25 2.09 -7.34 -7.82
CA ARG A 25 2.78 -7.86 -9.01
C ARG A 25 2.93 -6.82 -10.10
N TYR A 26 1.86 -6.11 -10.47
CA TYR A 26 1.92 -5.07 -11.50
C TYR A 26 2.73 -3.85 -11.06
N GLY A 27 2.69 -3.51 -9.77
CA GLY A 27 3.50 -2.45 -9.17
C GLY A 27 4.99 -2.78 -9.05
N GLY A 28 5.42 -3.99 -9.44
CA GLY A 28 6.83 -4.39 -9.37
C GLY A 28 7.35 -4.69 -7.96
N LEU A 29 6.45 -4.72 -6.98
CA LEU A 29 6.73 -4.97 -5.57
C LEU A 29 6.73 -6.47 -5.24
N TRP A 30 6.21 -7.30 -6.17
CA TRP A 30 6.14 -8.75 -6.03
C TRP A 30 6.81 -9.46 -7.20
N GLN A 31 8.08 -9.79 -7.04
CA GLN A 31 8.92 -10.27 -8.14
C GLN A 31 9.09 -11.79 -8.05
N LYS A 32 8.62 -12.53 -9.06
CA LYS A 32 8.87 -13.98 -9.24
C LYS A 32 10.00 -14.30 -10.23
N ASP A 33 10.27 -13.40 -11.19
CA ASP A 33 11.19 -13.63 -12.31
C ASP A 33 12.51 -12.87 -12.16
N ARG A 34 13.65 -13.52 -12.41
CA ARG A 34 15.00 -12.94 -12.24
C ARG A 34 15.31 -11.73 -13.13
N VAL A 35 14.80 -11.67 -14.37
CA VAL A 35 15.08 -10.56 -15.29
C VAL A 35 14.23 -9.33 -14.94
N LYS A 36 12.95 -9.54 -14.60
CA LYS A 36 12.07 -8.48 -14.13
C LYS A 36 12.55 -7.91 -12.79
N HIS A 37 13.21 -8.74 -11.99
CA HIS A 37 13.81 -8.31 -10.72
C HIS A 37 14.83 -7.18 -10.89
N PHE A 38 15.69 -7.24 -11.92
CA PHE A 38 16.65 -6.15 -12.17
C PHE A 38 15.96 -4.83 -12.53
N LEU A 39 15.01 -4.86 -13.48
CA LEU A 39 14.29 -3.67 -13.93
C LEU A 39 13.49 -3.01 -12.81
N TYR A 40 12.77 -3.81 -12.02
CA TYR A 40 12.03 -3.26 -10.90
C TYR A 40 12.97 -2.71 -9.83
N ASN A 41 14.05 -3.41 -9.48
CA ASN A 41 15.01 -2.89 -8.50
C ASN A 41 15.67 -1.59 -8.96
N LEU A 42 15.89 -1.43 -10.27
CA LEU A 42 16.36 -0.18 -10.85
C LEU A 42 15.34 0.95 -10.62
N VAL A 43 14.03 0.71 -10.81
CA VAL A 43 12.99 1.70 -10.53
C VAL A 43 12.98 2.09 -9.05
N HIS A 44 13.09 1.13 -8.13
CA HIS A 44 13.15 1.38 -6.69
C HIS A 44 14.39 2.21 -6.33
N PHE A 45 15.53 1.91 -6.95
CA PHE A 45 16.77 2.66 -6.75
C PHE A 45 16.67 4.09 -7.29
N ILE A 46 16.06 4.28 -8.47
CA ILE A 46 15.79 5.62 -9.02
C ILE A 46 14.87 6.42 -8.08
N ALA A 47 13.82 5.79 -7.54
CA ALA A 47 12.94 6.44 -6.57
C ALA A 47 13.67 6.81 -5.27
N PHE A 48 14.61 5.98 -4.80
CA PHE A 48 15.47 6.33 -3.67
C PHE A 48 16.35 7.56 -3.98
N LEU A 49 17.00 7.58 -5.16
CA LEU A 49 17.79 8.74 -5.60
C LEU A 49 16.94 10.01 -5.73
N PHE A 50 15.68 9.89 -6.15
CA PHE A 50 14.75 11.01 -6.17
C PHE A 50 14.57 11.63 -4.78
N VAL A 51 14.34 10.80 -3.75
CA VAL A 51 14.20 11.30 -2.37
C VAL A 51 15.49 11.95 -1.88
N VAL A 52 16.66 11.37 -2.18
CA VAL A 52 17.95 12.00 -1.87
C VAL A 52 18.06 13.38 -2.53
N SER A 53 17.65 13.51 -3.80
CA SER A 53 17.66 14.79 -4.51
C SER A 53 16.72 15.85 -3.89
N GLN A 54 15.62 15.43 -3.28
CA GLN A 54 14.71 16.33 -2.54
C GLN A 54 15.37 16.84 -1.25
N TYR A 55 16.10 16.00 -0.53
CA TYR A 55 16.87 16.43 0.64
C TYR A 55 18.01 17.40 0.28
N VAL A 56 18.70 17.18 -0.84
CA VAL A 56 19.71 18.11 -1.36
C VAL A 56 19.08 19.47 -1.67
N GLU A 57 17.92 19.46 -2.33
CA GLU A 57 17.18 20.68 -2.64
C GLU A 57 16.76 21.43 -1.38
N LEU A 58 16.20 20.73 -0.39
CA LEU A 58 15.85 21.30 0.92
C LEU A 58 17.05 21.98 1.59
N TRP A 59 18.22 21.37 1.52
CA TRP A 59 19.45 21.96 2.05
C TRP A 59 19.82 23.27 1.35
N ILE A 60 19.61 23.37 0.03
CA ILE A 60 19.89 24.57 -0.76
C ILE A 60 18.89 25.68 -0.42
N ILE A 61 17.60 25.36 -0.41
CA ILE A 61 16.52 26.35 -0.20
C ILE A 61 16.27 26.71 1.27
N ARG A 62 17.02 26.13 2.22
CA ARG A 62 16.83 26.30 3.67
C ARG A 62 16.75 27.74 4.18
N LYS A 63 17.32 28.69 3.44
CA LYS A 63 17.30 30.12 3.80
C LYS A 63 15.93 30.76 3.53
N ASN A 64 15.13 30.20 2.63
CA ASN A 64 13.75 30.63 2.38
C ASN A 64 12.81 29.69 3.15
N LEU A 65 12.40 30.12 4.34
CA LEU A 65 11.63 29.28 5.27
C LEU A 65 10.29 28.83 4.69
N GLU A 66 9.58 29.69 3.97
CA GLU A 66 8.29 29.35 3.34
C GLU A 66 8.45 28.24 2.29
N MET A 67 9.45 28.41 1.41
CA MET A 67 9.75 27.42 0.37
C MET A 67 10.30 26.12 0.97
N ALA A 68 11.11 26.19 2.02
CA ALA A 68 11.66 25.04 2.72
C ALA A 68 10.55 24.22 3.40
N MET A 69 9.63 24.85 4.14
CA MET A 69 8.53 24.18 4.83
C MET A 69 7.60 23.47 3.84
N ARG A 70 7.22 24.12 2.74
CA ARG A 70 6.37 23.49 1.71
C ARG A 70 7.02 22.25 1.11
N ASN A 71 8.31 22.31 0.80
CA ASN A 71 9.03 21.19 0.20
C ASN A 71 9.36 20.09 1.23
N LEU A 72 9.45 20.43 2.51
CA LEU A 72 9.69 19.47 3.59
C LEU A 72 8.54 18.46 3.67
N SER A 73 7.30 18.93 3.61
CA SER A 73 6.10 18.08 3.58
C SER A 73 6.11 17.07 2.44
N PHE A 74 6.44 17.50 1.21
CA PHE A 74 6.53 16.59 0.06
C PHE A 74 7.69 15.60 0.18
N THR A 75 8.83 16.04 0.71
CA THR A 75 10.00 15.19 0.92
C THR A 75 9.68 14.11 1.96
N MET A 76 9.03 14.47 3.06
CA MET A 76 8.62 13.52 4.10
C MET A 76 7.64 12.45 3.55
N LEU A 77 6.64 12.84 2.76
CA LEU A 77 5.75 11.89 2.08
C LEU A 77 6.51 10.94 1.14
N SER A 78 7.48 11.47 0.39
CA SER A 78 8.31 10.68 -0.51
C SER A 78 9.21 9.70 0.25
N THR A 79 9.72 10.10 1.42
CA THR A 79 10.46 9.22 2.34
C THR A 79 9.60 8.05 2.84
N VAL A 80 8.35 8.29 3.23
CA VAL A 80 7.41 7.20 3.60
C VAL A 80 7.23 6.21 2.45
N CYS A 81 7.04 6.71 1.23
CA CYS A 81 6.89 5.86 0.04
C CYS A 81 8.10 4.93 -0.14
N VAL A 82 9.31 5.49 -0.07
CA VAL A 82 10.54 4.71 -0.24
C VAL A 82 10.73 3.70 0.89
N VAL A 83 10.43 4.07 2.14
CA VAL A 83 10.52 3.14 3.27
C VAL A 83 9.53 1.98 3.13
N LYS A 84 8.30 2.24 2.69
CA LYS A 84 7.31 1.19 2.37
C LYS A 84 7.79 0.25 1.25
N ALA A 85 8.35 0.83 0.19
CA ALA A 85 8.94 0.08 -0.92
C ALA A 85 10.11 -0.80 -0.44
N CYS A 86 11.07 -0.22 0.28
CA CYS A 86 12.18 -0.96 0.88
C CYS A 86 11.69 -2.06 1.82
N ASN A 87 10.61 -1.82 2.59
CA ASN A 87 10.06 -2.83 3.47
C ASN A 87 9.53 -4.06 2.71
N LEU A 88 8.73 -3.84 1.67
CA LEU A 88 8.22 -4.94 0.84
C LEU A 88 9.35 -5.73 0.17
N MET A 89 10.45 -5.07 -0.22
CA MET A 89 11.58 -5.73 -0.87
C MET A 89 12.46 -6.51 0.12
N LEU A 90 12.87 -5.89 1.23
CA LEU A 90 13.80 -6.49 2.18
C LEU A 90 13.15 -7.65 2.95
N TRP A 91 11.86 -7.53 3.26
CA TRP A 91 11.11 -8.56 3.99
C TRP A 91 10.14 -9.34 3.08
N GLN A 92 10.44 -9.42 1.77
CA GLN A 92 9.57 -10.08 0.78
C GLN A 92 9.24 -11.53 1.14
N ASN A 93 10.19 -12.27 1.72
CA ASN A 93 9.97 -13.65 2.15
C ASN A 93 8.93 -13.75 3.28
N SER A 94 8.98 -12.86 4.26
CA SER A 94 8.02 -12.81 5.36
C SER A 94 6.64 -12.37 4.89
N TRP A 95 6.57 -11.39 3.99
CA TRP A 95 5.33 -11.01 3.32
C TRP A 95 4.73 -12.19 2.54
N LYS A 96 5.58 -12.99 1.87
CA LYS A 96 5.15 -14.18 1.15
C LYS A 96 4.62 -15.27 2.07
N GLU A 97 5.33 -15.61 3.14
CA GLU A 97 4.86 -16.58 4.13
C GLU A 97 3.49 -16.18 4.70
N LEU A 98 3.30 -14.88 4.98
CA LEU A 98 2.04 -14.35 5.49
C LEU A 98 0.90 -14.45 4.48
N ILE A 99 1.14 -14.06 3.21
CA ILE A 99 0.14 -14.12 2.15
C ILE A 99 -0.23 -15.58 1.81
N ASP A 100 0.76 -16.47 1.78
CA ASP A 100 0.56 -17.88 1.52
C ASP A 100 -0.28 -18.50 2.66
N TYR A 101 0.02 -18.20 3.93
CA TYR A 101 -0.80 -18.63 5.08
C TYR A 101 -2.26 -18.17 4.98
N VAL A 102 -2.48 -16.88 4.73
CA VAL A 102 -3.84 -16.31 4.60
C VAL A 102 -4.63 -17.06 3.53
N SER A 103 -4.00 -17.27 2.38
CA SER A 103 -4.66 -17.85 1.21
C SER A 103 -4.91 -19.35 1.39
N GLU A 104 -3.97 -20.08 1.97
CA GLU A 104 -4.11 -21.51 2.27
C GLU A 104 -5.21 -21.76 3.31
N LEU A 105 -5.27 -20.95 4.37
CA LEU A 105 -6.28 -21.09 5.40
C LEU A 105 -7.69 -20.86 4.83
N GLU A 106 -7.90 -19.78 4.07
CA GLU A 106 -9.20 -19.50 3.47
C GLU A 106 -9.63 -20.59 2.49
N ARG A 107 -8.72 -21.07 1.62
CA ARG A 107 -9.06 -22.17 0.70
C ARG A 107 -9.43 -23.44 1.46
N SER A 108 -8.68 -23.78 2.50
CA SER A 108 -8.97 -24.93 3.35
C SER A 108 -10.35 -24.80 4.00
N GLN A 109 -10.68 -23.64 4.58
CA GLN A 109 -11.97 -23.40 5.23
C GLN A 109 -13.14 -23.41 4.24
N LEU A 110 -13.00 -22.77 3.07
CA LEU A 110 -14.02 -22.76 2.03
C LEU A 110 -14.27 -24.17 1.48
N SER A 111 -13.24 -25.01 1.39
CA SER A 111 -13.38 -26.40 0.92
C SER A 111 -14.23 -27.28 1.85
N LYS A 112 -14.35 -26.92 3.13
CA LYS A 112 -15.19 -27.63 4.11
C LYS A 112 -16.69 -27.37 3.92
N ASN A 113 -17.09 -26.40 3.09
CA ASN A 113 -18.48 -26.06 2.77
C ASN A 113 -19.39 -25.78 3.98
N ASP A 114 -18.84 -25.24 5.07
CA ASP A 114 -19.62 -24.81 6.22
C ASP A 114 -20.31 -23.47 5.93
N ALA A 115 -21.64 -23.47 5.93
CA ALA A 115 -22.44 -22.29 5.58
C ALA A 115 -22.20 -21.07 6.49
N VAL A 116 -21.95 -21.29 7.78
CA VAL A 116 -21.74 -20.19 8.74
C VAL A 116 -20.34 -19.61 8.56
N VAL A 117 -19.33 -20.48 8.45
CA VAL A 117 -17.95 -20.04 8.19
C VAL A 117 -17.85 -19.34 6.83
N ASN A 118 -18.45 -19.92 5.79
CA ASN A 118 -18.47 -19.33 4.44
C ASN A 118 -19.14 -17.96 4.42
N LYS A 119 -20.20 -17.76 5.21
CA LYS A 119 -20.84 -16.45 5.37
C LYS A 119 -19.89 -15.43 6.02
N ILE A 120 -19.22 -15.80 7.11
CA ILE A 120 -18.23 -14.93 7.77
C ILE A 120 -17.12 -14.53 6.78
N ILE A 121 -16.59 -15.50 6.04
CA ILE A 121 -15.57 -15.28 5.01
C ILE A 121 -16.07 -14.32 3.93
N SER A 122 -17.26 -14.57 3.39
CA SER A 122 -17.89 -13.70 2.39
C SER A 122 -18.04 -12.26 2.89
N ASP A 123 -18.46 -12.08 4.14
CA ASP A 123 -18.73 -10.76 4.72
C ASP A 123 -17.44 -9.94 4.88
N TYR A 124 -16.37 -10.51 5.43
CA TYR A 124 -15.11 -9.78 5.58
C TYR A 124 -14.39 -9.58 4.24
N VAL A 125 -14.51 -10.51 3.27
CA VAL A 125 -13.97 -10.34 1.91
C VAL A 125 -14.67 -9.18 1.20
N LYS A 126 -16.01 -9.08 1.28
CA LYS A 126 -16.77 -7.94 0.72
C LYS A 126 -16.35 -6.62 1.35
N TYR A 127 -16.17 -6.60 2.67
CA TYR A 127 -15.70 -5.42 3.38
C TYR A 127 -14.30 -5.00 2.90
N ALA A 128 -13.35 -5.94 2.88
CA ALA A 128 -11.97 -5.71 2.44
C ALA A 128 -11.90 -5.16 1.00
N ARG A 129 -12.71 -5.70 0.08
CA ARG A 129 -12.80 -5.22 -1.31
C ARG A 129 -13.32 -3.79 -1.40
N ARG A 130 -14.40 -3.47 -0.67
CA ARG A 130 -14.96 -2.12 -0.64
C ARG A 130 -13.95 -1.10 -0.14
N VAL A 131 -13.28 -1.41 0.97
CA VAL A 131 -12.25 -0.53 1.55
C VAL A 131 -11.09 -0.35 0.58
N THR A 132 -10.60 -1.44 -0.03
CA THR A 132 -9.50 -1.40 -0.99
C THR A 132 -9.81 -0.51 -2.19
N TYR A 133 -10.98 -0.67 -2.82
CA TYR A 133 -11.34 0.11 -4.00
C TYR A 133 -11.61 1.59 -3.68
N LEU A 134 -12.25 1.89 -2.56
CA LEU A 134 -12.43 3.27 -2.10
C LEU A 134 -11.08 3.93 -1.83
N TYR A 135 -10.18 3.22 -1.15
CA TYR A 135 -8.84 3.72 -0.86
C TYR A 135 -8.02 3.95 -2.13
N TRP A 136 -8.02 3.02 -3.08
CA TRP A 136 -7.34 3.20 -4.37
C TRP A 136 -7.90 4.37 -5.18
N ALA A 137 -9.22 4.58 -5.16
CA ALA A 137 -9.83 5.73 -5.80
C ALA A 137 -9.36 7.05 -5.17
N LEU A 138 -9.28 7.11 -3.84
CA LEU A 138 -8.76 8.26 -3.11
C LEU A 138 -7.29 8.53 -3.43
N VAL A 139 -6.43 7.51 -3.37
CA VAL A 139 -4.99 7.66 -3.71
C VAL A 139 -4.83 8.12 -5.16
N THR A 140 -5.60 7.55 -6.09
CA THR A 140 -5.57 7.95 -7.50
C THR A 140 -5.99 9.42 -7.67
N ALA A 141 -7.06 9.84 -7.00
CA ALA A 141 -7.49 11.23 -7.01
C ALA A 141 -6.40 12.16 -6.47
N THR A 142 -5.76 11.81 -5.35
CA THR A 142 -4.65 12.58 -4.77
C THR A 142 -3.47 12.70 -5.74
N VAL A 143 -3.04 11.60 -6.36
CA VAL A 143 -1.93 11.62 -7.35
C VAL A 143 -2.26 12.53 -8.52
N VAL A 144 -3.49 12.43 -9.06
CA VAL A 144 -3.95 13.29 -10.15
C VAL A 144 -3.98 14.77 -9.73
N THR A 145 -4.49 15.07 -8.54
CA THR A 145 -4.51 16.44 -8.00
C THR A 145 -3.11 17.02 -7.85
N VAL A 146 -2.15 16.25 -7.31
CA VAL A 146 -0.76 16.69 -7.14
C VAL A 146 -0.11 16.97 -8.49
N ILE A 147 -0.29 16.09 -9.48
CA ILE A 147 0.26 16.28 -10.83
C ILE A 147 -0.35 17.51 -11.52
N LEU A 148 -1.65 17.77 -11.33
CA LEU A 148 -2.34 18.89 -11.95
C LEU A 148 -2.20 20.21 -11.20
N ALA A 149 -1.75 20.21 -9.94
CA ALA A 149 -1.64 21.41 -9.12
C ALA A 149 -0.81 22.55 -9.78
N PRO A 150 0.35 22.30 -10.42
CA PRO A 150 1.09 23.34 -11.12
C PRO A 150 0.31 23.98 -12.27
N LEU A 151 -0.48 23.17 -13.00
CA LEU A 151 -1.33 23.65 -14.09
C LEU A 151 -2.47 24.52 -13.55
N PHE A 152 -3.09 24.14 -12.43
CA PHE A 152 -4.08 24.97 -11.76
C PHE A 152 -3.50 26.31 -11.27
N ILE A 153 -2.29 26.30 -10.68
CA ILE A 153 -1.60 27.53 -10.24
C ILE A 153 -1.33 28.44 -11.44
N TYR A 154 -0.84 27.88 -12.55
CA TYR A 154 -0.60 28.62 -13.77
C TYR A 154 -1.87 29.25 -14.33
N LEU A 155 -2.97 28.50 -14.41
CA LEU A 155 -4.24 28.99 -14.97
C LEU A 155 -4.95 30.00 -14.05
N SER A 156 -4.82 29.86 -12.73
CA SER A 156 -5.58 30.67 -11.77
C SER A 156 -4.92 32.00 -11.40
N SER A 157 -3.64 32.22 -11.73
CA SER A 157 -2.90 33.42 -11.35
C SER A 157 -2.37 34.21 -12.56
N PRO A 158 -3.11 35.23 -13.04
CA PRO A 158 -2.68 36.10 -14.14
C PRO A 158 -1.33 36.78 -13.87
N ASN A 159 -1.10 37.22 -12.64
CA ASN A 159 0.16 37.84 -12.21
C ASN A 159 1.35 36.88 -12.34
N TYR A 160 1.13 35.59 -12.06
CA TYR A 160 2.16 34.57 -12.21
C TYR A 160 2.44 34.27 -13.69
N GLN A 161 1.41 34.24 -14.54
CA GLN A 161 1.59 34.12 -16.00
C GLN A 161 2.41 35.29 -16.57
N GLU A 162 2.12 36.52 -16.13
CA GLU A 162 2.85 37.70 -16.56
C GLU A 162 4.32 37.66 -16.08
N SER A 163 4.56 37.23 -14.84
CA SER A 163 5.92 37.04 -14.31
C SER A 163 6.71 35.99 -15.09
N ILE A 164 6.06 34.91 -15.54
CA ILE A 164 6.68 33.92 -16.42
C ILE A 164 7.01 34.53 -17.78
N LYS A 165 6.07 35.25 -18.41
CA LYS A 165 6.29 35.94 -19.70
C LYS A 165 7.44 36.93 -19.63
N ASN A 166 7.55 37.67 -18.53
CA ASN A 166 8.56 38.70 -18.32
C ASN A 166 9.94 38.15 -17.92
N GLY A 167 10.10 36.83 -17.76
CA GLY A 167 11.41 36.26 -17.40
C GLY A 167 11.67 36.15 -15.90
N SER A 168 10.82 36.74 -15.04
CA SER A 168 11.10 36.90 -13.61
C SER A 168 10.75 35.69 -12.76
N ALA A 169 9.94 34.75 -13.26
CA ALA A 169 9.58 33.52 -12.56
C ALA A 169 9.88 32.25 -13.40
N PRO A 170 10.28 31.13 -12.76
CA PRO A 170 10.36 29.82 -13.40
C PRO A 170 8.96 29.22 -13.59
N TYR A 171 8.85 28.18 -14.43
CA TYR A 171 7.61 27.41 -14.54
C TYR A 171 7.28 26.67 -13.23
N PRO A 172 5.99 26.48 -12.91
CA PRO A 172 5.60 25.82 -11.68
C PRO A 172 5.90 24.32 -11.75
N GLU A 173 6.61 23.81 -10.76
CA GLU A 173 7.00 22.40 -10.66
C GLU A 173 6.02 21.61 -9.77
N ILE A 174 5.93 20.29 -9.98
CA ILE A 174 5.09 19.40 -9.18
C ILE A 174 5.66 19.26 -7.77
N MET A 175 6.98 19.00 -7.68
CA MET A 175 7.74 18.90 -6.44
C MET A 175 9.11 19.55 -6.64
N SER A 176 9.72 20.14 -5.61
CA SER A 176 11.10 20.61 -5.74
C SER A 176 12.07 19.44 -5.53
N SER A 177 13.00 19.25 -6.47
CA SER A 177 14.01 18.20 -6.44
C SER A 177 15.27 18.69 -7.14
N TRP A 178 16.44 18.45 -6.57
CA TRP A 178 17.69 18.91 -7.17
C TRP A 178 18.01 18.15 -8.45
N THR A 179 18.34 18.87 -9.52
CA THR A 179 18.80 18.30 -10.79
C THR A 179 20.09 18.95 -11.25
N PRO A 180 20.99 18.23 -11.95
CA PRO A 180 22.24 18.80 -12.45
C PRO A 180 22.05 19.68 -13.71
N PHE A 181 20.82 19.82 -14.21
CA PHE A 181 20.46 20.62 -15.39
C PHE A 181 19.45 21.71 -15.02
N ASP A 182 19.37 22.77 -15.83
CA ASP A 182 18.42 23.87 -15.64
C ASP A 182 16.98 23.39 -15.90
N ARG A 183 16.17 23.45 -14.85
CA ARG A 183 14.75 23.06 -14.82
C ARG A 183 13.80 24.26 -14.88
N SER A 184 14.32 25.48 -14.96
CA SER A 184 13.51 26.69 -14.90
C SER A 184 12.63 26.88 -16.15
N ARG A 185 13.12 26.48 -17.34
CA ARG A 185 12.47 26.68 -18.66
C ARG A 185 12.85 25.61 -19.68
N GLY A 186 12.08 25.56 -20.79
CA GLY A 186 12.42 24.79 -21.99
C GLY A 186 12.41 23.26 -21.80
N LEU A 187 13.31 22.58 -22.51
CA LEU A 187 13.38 21.10 -22.52
C LEU A 187 13.74 20.50 -21.15
N GLY A 188 14.57 21.20 -20.37
CA GLY A 188 14.93 20.76 -19.02
C GLY A 188 13.73 20.70 -18.08
N PHE A 189 12.84 21.69 -18.15
CA PHE A 189 11.57 21.69 -17.42
C PHE A 189 10.64 20.52 -17.82
N CYS A 190 10.51 20.25 -19.13
CA CYS A 190 9.69 19.14 -19.62
C CYS A 190 10.22 17.79 -19.10
N GLY A 191 11.54 17.59 -19.14
CA GLY A 191 12.19 16.39 -18.60
C GLY A 191 11.97 16.24 -17.09
N ALA A 192 12.18 17.31 -16.32
CA ALA A 192 11.96 17.32 -14.87
C ALA A 192 10.51 17.02 -14.50
N THR A 193 9.55 17.61 -15.22
CA THR A 193 8.12 17.41 -14.99
C THR A 193 7.70 15.97 -15.30
N LEU A 194 8.17 15.39 -16.40
CA LEU A 194 7.90 13.99 -16.74
C LEU A 194 8.46 13.05 -15.65
N TYR A 195 9.68 13.32 -15.20
CA TYR A 195 10.32 12.54 -14.14
C TYR A 195 9.54 12.62 -12.82
N GLN A 196 9.14 13.82 -12.39
CA GLN A 196 8.33 14.03 -11.18
C GLN A 196 6.96 13.36 -11.29
N MET A 197 6.33 13.40 -12.47
CA MET A 197 5.06 12.74 -12.73
C MET A 197 5.18 11.22 -12.56
N LEU A 198 6.23 10.62 -13.13
CA LEU A 198 6.53 9.20 -12.96
C LEU A 198 6.81 8.83 -11.50
N ALA A 199 7.56 9.67 -10.79
CA ALA A 199 7.82 9.49 -9.36
C ALA A 199 6.53 9.55 -8.52
N CYS A 200 5.61 10.47 -8.83
CA CYS A 200 4.30 10.56 -8.18
C CYS A 200 3.44 9.30 -8.42
N PHE A 201 3.37 8.83 -9.66
CA PHE A 201 2.65 7.60 -9.99
C PHE A 201 3.24 6.38 -9.28
N TYR A 202 4.56 6.28 -9.23
CA TYR A 202 5.25 5.21 -8.52
C TYR A 202 4.97 5.28 -7.00
N GLY A 203 5.16 6.44 -6.37
CA GLY A 203 4.89 6.63 -4.95
C GLY A 203 3.44 6.31 -4.57
N GLY A 204 2.48 6.78 -5.37
CA GLY A 204 1.07 6.46 -5.20
C GLY A 204 0.78 4.96 -5.31
N THR A 205 1.41 4.27 -6.25
CA THR A 205 1.28 2.81 -6.41
C THR A 205 1.82 2.07 -5.20
N VAL A 206 2.99 2.46 -4.69
CA VAL A 206 3.59 1.83 -3.50
C VAL A 206 2.70 2.01 -2.27
N VAL A 207 2.24 3.24 -2.02
CA VAL A 207 1.38 3.57 -0.88
C VAL A 207 0.05 2.83 -0.98
N ALA A 208 -0.61 2.90 -2.14
CA ALA A 208 -1.89 2.22 -2.37
C ALA A 208 -1.78 0.72 -2.08
N ASN A 209 -0.73 0.07 -2.57
CA ASN A 209 -0.54 -1.37 -2.43
C ASN A 209 -0.13 -1.79 -1.02
N PHE A 210 0.81 -1.09 -0.40
CA PHE A 210 1.27 -1.40 0.95
C PHE A 210 0.12 -1.29 1.95
N ASP A 211 -0.58 -0.14 1.95
CA ASP A 211 -1.60 0.16 2.96
C ASP A 211 -2.85 -0.70 2.76
N SER A 212 -3.27 -0.92 1.52
CA SER A 212 -4.40 -1.83 1.26
C SER A 212 -4.07 -3.26 1.66
N THR A 213 -2.86 -3.77 1.37
CA THR A 213 -2.45 -5.12 1.77
C THR A 213 -2.47 -5.27 3.30
N ALA A 214 -1.91 -4.29 4.02
CA ALA A 214 -1.93 -4.29 5.48
C ALA A 214 -3.36 -4.34 6.04
N VAL A 215 -4.26 -3.48 5.54
CA VAL A 215 -5.66 -3.41 5.99
C VAL A 215 -6.43 -4.69 5.66
N VAL A 216 -6.21 -5.27 4.49
CA VAL A 216 -6.86 -6.53 4.09
C VAL A 216 -6.43 -7.68 5.01
N ILE A 217 -5.15 -7.79 5.36
CA ILE A 217 -4.66 -8.84 6.27
C ILE A 217 -5.16 -8.58 7.72
N MET A 218 -5.22 -7.33 8.18
CA MET A 218 -5.82 -7.01 9.49
C MET A 218 -7.32 -7.37 9.52
N THR A 219 -8.03 -7.14 8.42
CA THR A 219 -9.44 -7.55 8.26
C THR A 219 -9.58 -9.07 8.31
N PHE A 220 -8.67 -9.79 7.66
CA PHE A 220 -8.62 -11.25 7.72
C PHE A 220 -8.50 -11.76 9.15
N PHE A 221 -7.53 -11.28 9.93
CA PHE A 221 -7.37 -11.73 11.33
C PHE A 221 -8.64 -11.47 12.16
N THR A 222 -9.28 -10.32 11.94
CA THR A 222 -10.58 -10.01 12.59
C THR A 222 -11.67 -11.00 12.18
N GLY A 223 -11.75 -11.35 10.89
CA GLY A 223 -12.67 -12.36 10.37
C GLY A 223 -12.42 -13.74 10.95
N GLN A 224 -11.15 -14.15 11.02
CA GLN A 224 -10.72 -15.44 11.55
C GLN A 224 -10.97 -15.57 13.06
N LEU A 225 -10.93 -14.47 13.82
CA LEU A 225 -11.35 -14.48 15.24
C LEU A 225 -12.84 -14.83 15.38
N LYS A 226 -13.69 -14.35 14.46
CA LYS A 226 -15.12 -14.73 14.43
C LYS A 226 -15.31 -16.20 14.05
N VAL A 227 -14.56 -16.70 13.07
CA VAL A 227 -14.56 -18.12 12.70
C VAL A 227 -14.13 -18.98 13.89
N LEU A 228 -13.08 -18.58 14.60
CA LEU A 228 -12.61 -19.27 15.80
C LEU A 228 -13.67 -19.26 16.90
N SER A 229 -14.36 -18.14 17.14
CA SER A 229 -15.46 -18.06 18.11
C SER A 229 -16.56 -19.08 17.81
N VAL A 230 -17.01 -19.15 16.55
CA VAL A 230 -18.04 -20.11 16.12
C VAL A 230 -17.56 -21.55 16.30
N ASN A 231 -16.30 -21.84 15.98
CA ASN A 231 -15.75 -23.18 16.16
C ASN A 231 -15.62 -23.55 17.65
N CYS A 232 -15.31 -22.58 18.51
CA CYS A 232 -15.29 -22.75 19.96
C CYS A 232 -16.69 -23.05 20.53
N GLU A 233 -17.74 -22.37 20.03
CA GLU A 233 -19.12 -22.62 20.43
C GLU A 233 -19.58 -24.05 20.09
N ARG A 234 -19.03 -24.62 19.01
CA ARG A 234 -19.39 -25.95 18.49
C ARG A 234 -18.54 -27.10 19.05
N LEU A 235 -17.63 -26.83 19.99
CA LEU A 235 -16.69 -27.82 20.53
C LEU A 235 -17.41 -29.04 21.12
N PHE A 236 -18.52 -28.80 21.82
CA PHE A 236 -19.30 -29.82 22.52
C PHE A 236 -20.66 -30.07 21.87
N GLY A 237 -20.81 -29.70 20.59
CA GLY A 237 -22.07 -29.78 19.85
C GLY A 237 -22.98 -28.57 20.06
N ASP A 238 -24.22 -28.67 19.59
CA ASP A 238 -25.26 -27.64 19.68
C ASP A 238 -26.29 -27.92 20.80
N GLY A 239 -25.97 -28.87 21.68
CA GLY A 239 -26.88 -29.39 22.71
C GLY A 239 -27.80 -30.53 22.24
N ASN A 240 -27.92 -30.76 20.92
CA ASN A 240 -28.68 -31.88 20.34
C ASN A 240 -27.77 -32.98 19.78
N GLU A 241 -26.52 -32.64 19.43
CA GLU A 241 -25.48 -33.57 19.01
C GLU A 241 -24.78 -34.23 20.21
N LEU A 242 -24.75 -35.56 20.27
CA LEU A 242 -23.86 -36.30 21.18
C LEU A 242 -22.46 -36.34 20.58
N VAL A 243 -21.55 -35.54 21.13
CA VAL A 243 -20.14 -35.51 20.71
C VAL A 243 -19.33 -36.48 21.57
N ASP A 244 -18.73 -37.49 20.93
CA ASP A 244 -17.82 -38.42 21.60
C ASP A 244 -16.51 -37.72 22.03
N TYR A 245 -15.83 -38.28 23.03
CA TYR A 245 -14.59 -37.73 23.59
C TYR A 245 -13.52 -37.50 22.52
N ASP A 246 -13.31 -38.46 21.62
CA ASP A 246 -12.29 -38.36 20.56
C ASP A 246 -12.58 -37.21 19.59
N GLU A 247 -13.85 -37.01 19.23
CA GLU A 247 -14.26 -35.91 18.36
C GLU A 247 -14.17 -34.55 19.07
N ALA A 248 -14.53 -34.48 20.35
CA ALA A 248 -14.36 -33.27 21.16
C ALA A 248 -12.87 -32.88 21.27
N VAL A 249 -11.98 -33.84 21.56
CA VAL A 249 -10.53 -33.61 21.62
C VAL A 249 -9.99 -33.14 20.26
N LYS A 250 -10.45 -33.73 19.16
CA LYS A 250 -10.07 -33.31 17.81
C LYS A 250 -10.52 -31.87 17.51
N ARG A 251 -11.78 -31.51 17.81
CA ARG A 251 -12.30 -30.14 17.65
C ARG A 251 -11.49 -29.13 18.48
N ILE A 252 -11.17 -29.48 19.73
CA ILE A 252 -10.31 -28.64 20.60
C ILE A 252 -8.92 -28.44 19.99
N LYS A 253 -8.30 -29.51 19.48
CA LYS A 253 -6.99 -29.45 18.83
C LYS A 253 -7.00 -28.56 17.59
N GLU A 254 -8.04 -28.65 16.76
CA GLU A 254 -8.21 -27.78 15.58
C GLU A 254 -8.35 -26.30 15.99
N CYS A 255 -9.18 -25.98 16.99
CA CYS A 255 -9.33 -24.62 17.51
C CYS A 255 -8.01 -24.07 18.10
N HIS A 256 -7.32 -24.88 18.89
CA HIS A 256 -6.02 -24.50 19.46
C HIS A 256 -4.99 -24.20 18.37
N LEU A 257 -4.86 -25.10 17.37
CA LEU A 257 -3.92 -24.93 16.27
C LEU A 257 -4.24 -23.69 15.43
N HIS A 258 -5.53 -23.45 15.17
CA HIS A 258 -5.98 -22.27 14.46
C HIS A 258 -5.60 -20.98 15.21
N HIS A 259 -5.90 -20.92 16.51
CA HIS A 259 -5.52 -19.78 17.35
C HIS A 259 -4.00 -19.58 17.40
N TYR A 260 -3.24 -20.65 17.56
CA TYR A 260 -1.78 -20.61 17.59
C TYR A 260 -1.19 -19.99 16.31
N TYR A 261 -1.64 -20.43 15.14
CA TYR A 261 -1.17 -19.86 13.87
C TYR A 261 -1.63 -18.42 13.67
N MET A 262 -2.85 -18.07 14.09
CA MET A 262 -3.31 -16.68 14.05
C MET A 262 -2.41 -15.76 14.86
N VAL A 263 -2.04 -16.14 16.09
CA VAL A 263 -1.15 -15.35 16.95
C VAL A 263 0.24 -15.25 16.33
N LYS A 264 0.80 -16.37 15.83
CA LYS A 264 2.10 -16.39 15.14
C LYS A 264 2.12 -15.39 13.98
N PHE A 265 1.17 -15.49 13.06
CA PHE A 265 1.17 -14.66 11.85
C PHE A 265 0.73 -13.21 12.11
N SER A 266 -0.07 -12.95 13.15
CA SER A 266 -0.34 -11.59 13.62
C SER A 266 0.92 -10.91 14.15
N SER A 267 1.76 -11.65 14.87
CA SER A 267 3.07 -11.16 15.32
C SER A 267 4.01 -10.85 14.14
N VAL A 268 4.02 -11.70 13.11
CA VAL A 268 4.77 -11.47 11.86
C VAL A 268 4.26 -10.21 11.15
N LEU A 269 2.94 -10.02 11.03
CA LEU A 269 2.40 -8.79 10.43
C LEU A 269 2.83 -7.56 11.24
N ASN A 270 2.77 -7.62 12.57
CA ASN A 270 3.16 -6.51 13.42
C ASN A 270 4.66 -6.16 13.28
N SER A 271 5.56 -7.14 13.15
CA SER A 271 6.98 -6.87 12.93
C SER A 271 7.26 -6.23 11.57
N LEU A 272 6.46 -6.55 10.55
CA LEU A 272 6.55 -5.92 9.22
C LEU A 272 6.04 -4.47 9.22
N LEU A 273 4.92 -4.21 9.91
CA LEU A 273 4.25 -2.91 9.90
C LEU A 273 4.83 -1.91 10.90
N SER A 274 5.21 -2.35 12.09
CA SER A 274 5.56 -1.44 13.20
C SER A 274 6.67 -0.43 12.89
N PRO A 275 7.78 -0.76 12.18
CA PRO A 275 8.81 0.23 11.87
C PRO A 275 8.30 1.31 10.90
N VAL A 276 7.48 0.90 9.93
CA VAL A 276 6.90 1.81 8.93
C VAL A 276 5.85 2.71 9.58
N LEU A 277 4.98 2.15 10.43
CA LEU A 277 3.97 2.91 11.15
C LEU A 277 4.58 3.89 12.15
N PHE A 278 5.65 3.51 12.84
CA PHE A 278 6.36 4.41 13.74
C PHE A 278 6.92 5.63 13.00
N LEU A 279 7.60 5.40 11.87
CA LEU A 279 8.08 6.49 11.02
C LEU A 279 6.92 7.35 10.50
N TYR A 280 5.82 6.72 10.09
CA TYR A 280 4.63 7.41 9.59
C TYR A 280 4.03 8.35 10.64
N VAL A 281 3.90 7.90 11.90
CA VAL A 281 3.41 8.73 13.00
C VAL A 281 4.31 9.93 13.23
N ILE A 282 5.63 9.74 13.27
CA ILE A 282 6.59 10.85 13.41
C ILE A 282 6.39 11.87 12.28
N ILE A 283 6.34 11.40 11.04
CA ILE A 283 6.21 12.27 9.87
C ILE A 283 4.88 13.02 9.90
N CYS A 284 3.77 12.34 10.15
CA CYS A 284 2.47 12.99 10.24
C CYS A 284 2.41 14.01 11.38
N SER A 285 3.02 13.74 12.54
CA SER A 285 3.10 14.69 13.64
C SER A 285 3.96 15.92 13.34
N LEU A 286 4.98 15.79 12.49
CA LEU A 286 5.81 16.92 12.05
C LEU A 286 5.15 17.74 10.93
N MET A 287 4.17 17.17 10.23
CA MET A 287 3.45 17.81 9.12
C MET A 287 2.18 18.58 9.57
N ILE A 288 1.75 18.43 10.82
CA ILE A 288 0.65 19.19 11.45
C ILE A 288 1.22 20.43 12.14
#